data_AF-R7TEW0-F1
#
_entry.id   AF-R7TEW0-F1
#
_cell.length_a   1.000
_cell.length_b   1.000
_cell.length_c   1.000
_cell.angle_alpha   90.00
_cell.angle_beta   90.00
_cell.angle_gamma   90.00
#
_symmetry.space_group_name_H-M   'P 1'
#
loop_
_entity.id
_entity.type
_entity.pdbx_description
1 polymer ?
#
loop_
_entity_poly.entity_id
_entity_poly.type
_entity_poly.pdbx_seq_one_letter_code
_entity_poly.pdbx_strand_id
1 'polypeptide(L)'
;MAITARGAWEAVKRHFREMDRDIQKEAFSAVGIGDMSGDVFGNGMLLSPQTKLIAAFDHRDIFIDPDPDPKTSFAERERMFKLERSSWQDYDPSIISKGGGIFSRAAKSIKLSAEACAMLGLTQEETTPNELMRAILKAPADLLWFGGIGTYIRAPQENNAEAGDRANDSIRITASDLRVKVV
;
A
#
# COMPACT_ATOMS: atom_id res chain seq x y z
N MET A 1 -12.63 16.72 5.60
CA MET A 1 -11.54 17.53 6.19
C MET A 1 -10.37 16.58 6.41
N ALA A 2 -9.21 16.85 5.82
CA ALA A 2 -8.09 15.89 5.72
C ALA A 2 -6.99 16.11 6.78
N ILE A 3 -7.35 16.49 8.02
CA ILE A 3 -6.38 17.00 9.01
C ILE A 3 -5.35 15.93 9.37
N THR A 4 -5.79 14.71 9.68
CA THR A 4 -4.92 13.61 10.07
C THR A 4 -3.95 13.23 8.95
N ALA A 5 -4.46 13.04 7.73
CA ALA A 5 -3.63 12.71 6.57
C ALA A 5 -2.59 13.82 6.29
N ARG A 6 -3.00 15.09 6.32
CA ARG A 6 -2.09 16.22 6.10
C ARG A 6 -1.01 16.31 7.18
N GLY A 7 -1.38 16.13 8.44
CA GLY A 7 -0.44 16.15 9.56
C GLY A 7 0.61 15.04 9.45
N ALA A 8 0.19 13.80 9.19
CA ALA A 8 1.10 12.68 8.95
C ALA A 8 1.97 12.91 7.71
N TRP A 9 1.43 13.52 6.65
CA TRP A 9 2.19 13.81 5.44
C TRP A 9 3.31 14.85 5.64
N GLU A 10 3.15 15.81 6.56
CA GLU A 10 4.26 16.71 6.92
C GLU A 10 5.45 15.94 7.50
N ALA A 11 5.19 14.89 8.31
CA ALA A 11 6.25 14.01 8.81
C ALA A 11 6.90 13.19 7.68
N VAL A 12 6.08 12.65 6.75
CA VAL A 12 6.60 11.97 5.55
C VAL A 12 7.54 12.89 4.76
N LYS A 13 7.09 14.11 4.41
CA LYS A 13 7.95 15.07 3.71
C LYS A 13 9.23 15.39 4.46
N ARG A 14 9.19 15.47 5.79
CA ARG A 14 10.38 15.69 6.61
C ARG A 14 11.38 14.55 6.48
N HIS A 15 10.94 13.29 6.62
CA HIS A 15 11.83 12.14 6.49
C HIS A 15 12.45 12.02 5.09
N PHE A 16 11.68 12.33 4.03
CA PHE A 16 12.23 12.36 2.67
C PHE A 16 13.25 13.49 2.45
N ARG A 17 13.05 14.66 3.07
CA ARG A 17 14.04 15.76 3.03
C ARG A 17 15.34 15.39 3.75
N GLU A 18 15.28 14.61 4.82
CA GLU A 18 16.47 14.09 5.51
C GLU A 18 17.28 13.10 4.62
N MET A 19 16.69 12.63 3.51
CA MET A 19 17.34 11.81 2.48
C MET A 19 17.58 12.59 1.16
N ASP A 20 17.52 13.93 1.20
CA ASP A 20 17.71 14.80 0.03
C ASP A 20 16.74 14.53 -1.14
N ARG A 21 15.50 14.09 -0.85
CA ARG A 21 14.47 13.81 -1.86
C ARG A 21 13.24 14.70 -1.71
N ASP A 22 12.83 15.36 -2.79
CA ASP A 22 11.59 16.13 -2.84
C ASP A 22 10.45 15.31 -3.45
N ILE A 23 9.72 14.56 -2.62
CA ILE A 23 8.58 13.72 -3.04
C ILE A 23 7.39 14.49 -3.62
N GLN A 24 7.45 15.83 -3.72
CA GLN A 24 6.47 16.63 -4.45
C GLN A 24 6.87 16.83 -5.92
N LYS A 25 8.13 16.60 -6.26
CA LYS A 25 8.71 16.80 -7.61
C LYS A 25 9.31 15.54 -8.20
N GLU A 26 9.70 14.58 -7.38
CA GLU A 26 10.33 13.32 -7.77
C GLU A 26 9.43 12.14 -7.46
N ALA A 27 9.35 11.20 -8.40
CA ALA A 27 8.62 9.94 -8.23
C ALA A 27 9.18 9.11 -7.07
N PHE A 28 8.27 8.49 -6.32
CA PHE A 28 8.60 7.58 -5.23
C PHE A 28 7.57 6.46 -5.16
N SER A 29 8.03 5.27 -4.76
CA SER A 29 7.17 4.10 -4.60
C SER A 29 6.49 4.09 -3.24
N ALA A 30 5.20 3.77 -3.22
CA ALA A 30 4.42 3.63 -2.01
C ALA A 30 3.70 2.29 -1.99
N VAL A 31 3.67 1.66 -0.83
CA VAL A 31 2.72 0.60 -0.49
C VAL A 31 1.82 1.09 0.64
N GLY A 32 0.66 0.47 0.86
CA GLY A 32 -0.17 0.93 1.95
C GLY A 32 -1.29 0.00 2.41
N ILE A 33 -1.92 0.41 3.50
CA ILE A 33 -3.03 -0.30 4.13
C ILE A 33 -4.25 0.62 4.11
N GLY A 34 -5.28 0.23 3.37
CA GLY A 34 -6.48 1.01 3.13
C GLY A 34 -6.90 1.02 1.66
N ASP A 35 -7.91 1.83 1.37
CA ASP A 35 -8.41 2.08 0.02
C ASP A 35 -8.75 3.57 -0.16
N MET A 36 -9.11 3.95 -1.39
CA MET A 36 -9.46 5.33 -1.72
C MET A 36 -10.76 5.83 -1.06
N SER A 37 -11.55 4.99 -0.39
CA SER A 37 -12.73 5.44 0.35
C SER A 37 -12.38 5.97 1.74
N GLY A 38 -11.22 5.55 2.29
CA GLY A 38 -10.78 5.94 3.63
C GLY A 38 -10.28 7.39 3.70
N ASP A 39 -10.67 8.13 4.75
CA ASP A 39 -10.27 9.53 4.93
C ASP A 39 -8.74 9.69 5.05
N VAL A 40 -8.05 8.83 5.80
CA VAL A 40 -6.59 8.92 5.94
C VAL A 40 -5.87 8.41 4.70
N PHE A 41 -6.25 7.23 4.20
CA PHE A 41 -5.61 6.61 3.04
C PHE A 41 -5.80 7.44 1.77
N GLY A 42 -7.06 7.73 1.43
CA GLY A 42 -7.42 8.41 0.20
C GLY A 42 -6.83 9.82 0.12
N ASN A 43 -6.93 10.61 1.20
CA ASN A 43 -6.26 11.91 1.21
C ASN A 43 -4.75 11.77 1.11
N GLY A 44 -4.12 10.88 1.89
CA GLY A 44 -2.66 10.69 1.88
C GLY A 44 -2.11 10.37 0.48
N MET A 45 -2.78 9.46 -0.23
CA MET A 45 -2.42 9.07 -1.59
C MET A 45 -2.61 10.18 -2.63
N LEU A 46 -3.30 11.27 -2.29
CA LEU A 46 -3.51 12.44 -3.15
C LEU A 46 -2.67 13.67 -2.74
N LEU A 47 -1.80 13.55 -1.72
CA LEU A 47 -0.94 14.66 -1.27
C LEU A 47 0.37 14.80 -2.07
N SER A 48 0.62 13.91 -3.03
CA SER A 48 1.67 14.12 -4.04
C SER A 48 1.29 13.55 -5.41
N PRO A 49 1.46 14.32 -6.50
CA PRO A 49 1.28 13.84 -7.87
C PRO A 49 2.37 12.84 -8.30
N GLN A 50 3.43 12.68 -7.50
CA GLN A 50 4.58 11.82 -7.78
C GLN A 50 4.46 10.43 -7.14
N THR A 51 3.36 10.17 -6.44
CA THR A 51 3.12 8.90 -5.74
C THR A 51 2.90 7.77 -6.75
N LYS A 52 3.84 6.82 -6.81
CA LYS A 52 3.64 5.51 -7.45
C LYS A 52 3.11 4.51 -6.42
N LEU A 53 1.79 4.37 -6.32
CA LEU A 53 1.18 3.37 -5.42
C LEU A 53 1.28 2.00 -6.07
N ILE A 54 2.22 1.17 -5.62
CA ILE A 54 2.53 -0.10 -6.27
C ILE A 54 1.75 -1.29 -5.69
N ALA A 55 1.32 -1.18 -4.43
CA ALA A 55 0.44 -2.15 -3.81
C ALA A 55 -0.34 -1.56 -2.64
N ALA A 56 -1.57 -2.01 -2.44
CA ALA A 56 -2.35 -1.70 -1.26
C ALA A 56 -3.31 -2.84 -0.94
N PHE A 57 -3.81 -2.90 0.29
CA PHE A 57 -4.89 -3.81 0.64
C PHE A 57 -5.80 -3.21 1.68
N ASP A 58 -7.06 -3.61 1.66
CA ASP A 58 -8.04 -3.29 2.68
C ASP A 58 -8.69 -4.58 3.24
N HIS A 59 -9.87 -4.46 3.83
CA HIS A 59 -10.64 -5.58 4.33
C HIS A 59 -11.24 -6.47 3.22
N ARG A 60 -11.29 -6.02 1.96
CA ARG A 60 -11.98 -6.67 0.84
C ARG A 60 -11.02 -7.15 -0.24
N ASP A 61 -10.09 -6.29 -0.62
CA ASP A 61 -9.33 -6.39 -1.85
C ASP A 61 -7.83 -6.12 -1.63
N ILE A 62 -7.04 -6.61 -2.57
CA ILE A 62 -5.60 -6.40 -2.68
C ILE A 62 -5.35 -5.81 -4.06
N PHE A 63 -4.86 -4.57 -4.10
CA PHE A 63 -4.48 -3.85 -5.31
C PHE A 63 -2.97 -4.03 -5.56
N ILE A 64 -2.59 -4.34 -6.80
CA ILE A 64 -1.21 -4.46 -7.26
C ILE A 64 -1.06 -3.71 -8.58
N ASP A 65 -0.06 -2.84 -8.66
CA ASP A 65 0.32 -2.12 -9.88
C ASP A 65 1.86 -2.06 -9.96
N PRO A 66 2.52 -2.94 -10.75
CA PRO A 66 3.98 -3.07 -10.73
C PRO A 66 4.78 -1.81 -11.07
N ASP A 67 4.32 -1.01 -12.02
CA ASP A 67 4.95 0.25 -12.44
C ASP A 67 3.89 1.27 -12.89
N PRO A 68 3.14 1.87 -11.95
CA PRO A 68 2.13 2.87 -12.26
C PRO A 68 2.78 4.12 -12.86
N ASP A 69 2.15 4.67 -13.89
CA ASP A 69 2.43 6.06 -14.29
C ASP A 69 1.86 7.01 -13.22
N PRO A 70 2.67 7.91 -12.62
CA PRO A 70 2.21 8.75 -11.52
C PRO A 70 1.04 9.65 -11.92
N LYS A 71 1.00 10.13 -13.17
CA LYS A 71 0.00 11.09 -13.62
C LYS A 71 -1.35 10.42 -13.85
N THR A 72 -1.41 9.32 -14.60
CA THR A 72 -2.67 8.62 -14.88
C THR A 72 -3.22 7.96 -13.62
N SER A 73 -2.36 7.29 -12.84
CA SER A 73 -2.78 6.63 -11.59
C SER A 73 -3.20 7.63 -10.50
N PHE A 74 -2.64 8.84 -10.47
CA PHE A 74 -3.12 9.91 -9.58
C PHE A 74 -4.53 10.37 -9.97
N ALA A 75 -4.76 10.64 -11.27
CA ALA A 75 -6.06 11.07 -11.76
C ALA A 75 -7.15 10.02 -11.45
N GLU A 76 -6.82 8.73 -11.58
CA GLU A 76 -7.75 7.66 -11.28
C GLU A 76 -8.05 7.51 -9.78
N ARG A 77 -7.02 7.57 -8.93
CA ARG A 77 -7.22 7.63 -7.48
C ARG A 77 -8.07 8.84 -7.08
N GLU A 78 -7.87 9.99 -7.71
CA GLU A 78 -8.66 11.19 -7.46
C GLU A 78 -10.13 11.00 -7.89
N ARG A 79 -10.38 10.34 -9.03
CA ARG A 79 -11.73 9.97 -9.49
C ARG A 79 -12.41 9.06 -8.47
N MET A 80 -11.75 8.00 -8.02
CA MET A 80 -12.28 7.07 -7.03
C MET A 80 -12.57 7.73 -5.68
N PHE A 81 -11.71 8.65 -5.23
CA PHE A 81 -11.87 9.39 -3.98
C PHE A 81 -13.11 10.29 -3.99
N LYS A 82 -13.57 10.72 -5.18
CA LYS A 82 -14.76 11.57 -5.36
C LYS A 82 -16.07 10.78 -5.45
N LEU A 83 -16.02 9.45 -5.54
CA LEU A 83 -17.22 8.61 -5.54
C LEU A 83 -17.86 8.61 -4.14
N GLU A 84 -19.19 8.54 -4.08
CA GLU A 84 -19.93 8.47 -2.80
C GLU A 84 -19.56 7.21 -2.00
N ARG A 85 -19.31 6.11 -2.71
CA ARG A 85 -18.76 4.87 -2.19
C ARG A 85 -17.76 4.34 -3.21
N SER A 86 -16.60 3.93 -2.73
CA SER A 86 -15.57 3.30 -3.57
C SER A 86 -14.91 2.11 -2.87
N SER A 87 -14.24 1.32 -3.68
CA SER A 87 -13.45 0.14 -3.34
C SER A 87 -12.36 -0.01 -4.40
N TRP A 88 -11.38 -0.88 -4.17
CA TRP A 88 -10.38 -1.16 -5.20
C TRP A 88 -11.00 -1.71 -6.49
N GLN A 89 -12.15 -2.37 -6.42
CA GLN A 89 -12.90 -2.85 -7.59
C GLN A 89 -13.41 -1.73 -8.51
N ASP A 90 -13.49 -0.49 -8.01
CA ASP A 90 -13.91 0.65 -8.83
C ASP A 90 -12.75 1.25 -9.65
N TYR A 91 -11.50 0.83 -9.41
CA TYR A 91 -10.31 1.31 -10.13
C TYR A 91 -10.32 0.80 -11.58
N ASP A 92 -10.08 1.67 -12.56
CA ASP A 92 -10.04 1.32 -13.97
C ASP A 92 -8.89 0.33 -14.28
N PRO A 93 -9.19 -0.93 -14.60
CA PRO A 93 -8.16 -1.94 -14.83
C PRO A 93 -7.37 -1.68 -16.11
N SER A 94 -7.86 -0.84 -17.03
CA SER A 94 -7.17 -0.57 -18.30
C SER A 94 -5.91 0.29 -18.14
N ILE A 95 -5.76 1.00 -17.02
CA ILE A 95 -4.60 1.83 -16.73
C ILE A 95 -3.60 1.19 -15.76
N ILE A 96 -3.96 0.05 -15.15
CA ILE A 96 -3.06 -0.74 -14.31
C ILE A 96 -1.91 -1.23 -15.18
N SER A 97 -0.67 -1.06 -14.70
CA SER A 97 0.50 -1.48 -15.47
C SER A 97 0.53 -2.99 -15.71
N LYS A 98 1.36 -3.41 -16.67
CA LYS A 98 1.47 -4.81 -17.07
C LYS A 98 1.77 -5.70 -15.86
N GLY A 99 0.91 -6.71 -15.67
CA GLY A 99 1.06 -7.68 -14.60
C GLY A 99 0.43 -7.26 -13.26
N GLY A 100 -0.16 -6.07 -13.18
CA GLY A 100 -0.98 -5.67 -12.05
C GLY A 100 -2.40 -6.23 -12.09
N GLY A 101 -3.16 -5.94 -11.04
CA GLY A 101 -4.54 -6.36 -10.91
C GLY A 101 -5.11 -6.10 -9.52
N ILE A 102 -6.40 -6.36 -9.38
CA ILE A 102 -7.12 -6.30 -8.11
C ILE A 102 -7.61 -7.70 -7.77
N PHE A 103 -7.30 -8.15 -6.57
CA PHE A 103 -7.56 -9.51 -6.11
C PHE A 103 -8.42 -9.48 -4.85
N SER A 104 -9.40 -10.39 -4.76
CA SER A 104 -10.20 -10.50 -3.55
C SER A 104 -9.41 -11.14 -2.41
N ARG A 105 -9.51 -10.57 -1.21
CA ARG A 105 -8.98 -11.16 0.02
C ARG A 105 -9.68 -12.47 0.41
N ALA A 106 -10.86 -12.74 -0.16
CA ALA A 106 -11.61 -13.99 0.05
C ALA A 106 -11.19 -15.12 -0.91
N ALA A 107 -10.30 -14.85 -1.87
CA ALA A 107 -9.80 -15.88 -2.77
C ALA A 107 -9.04 -16.98 -2.02
N LYS A 108 -9.16 -18.23 -2.47
CA LYS A 108 -8.37 -19.34 -1.90
C LYS A 108 -6.89 -19.27 -2.30
N SER A 109 -6.64 -18.76 -3.49
CA SER A 109 -5.32 -18.63 -4.10
C SER A 109 -5.37 -17.46 -5.10
N ILE A 110 -4.23 -16.78 -5.25
CA ILE A 110 -4.00 -15.67 -6.15
C ILE A 110 -2.77 -16.02 -6.98
N LYS A 111 -2.95 -16.04 -8.31
CA LYS A 111 -1.86 -16.15 -9.26
C LYS A 111 -1.39 -14.76 -9.68
N LEU A 112 -0.13 -14.47 -9.40
CA LEU A 112 0.57 -13.24 -9.73
C LEU A 112 1.34 -13.38 -11.04
N SER A 113 1.57 -12.23 -11.68
CA SER A 113 2.47 -12.13 -12.83
C SER A 113 3.93 -12.12 -12.39
N ALA A 114 4.84 -12.36 -13.33
CA ALA A 114 6.27 -12.22 -13.09
C ALA A 114 6.65 -10.79 -12.67
N GLU A 115 6.00 -9.78 -13.25
CA GLU A 115 6.18 -8.37 -12.92
C GLU A 115 5.80 -8.06 -11.46
N ALA A 116 4.64 -8.54 -11.02
CA ALA A 116 4.18 -8.39 -9.63
C ALA A 116 5.08 -9.14 -8.63
N CYS A 117 5.51 -10.36 -8.98
CA CYS A 117 6.44 -11.13 -8.17
C CYS A 117 7.78 -10.39 -8.02
N ALA A 118 8.35 -9.88 -9.11
CA ALA A 118 9.60 -9.13 -9.09
C ALA A 118 9.50 -7.86 -8.22
N MET A 119 8.40 -7.11 -8.35
CA MET A 119 8.13 -5.92 -7.55
C MET A 119 8.04 -6.23 -6.05
N LEU A 120 7.34 -7.31 -5.66
CA LEU A 120 7.19 -7.71 -4.25
C LEU A 120 8.42 -8.45 -3.68
N GLY A 121 9.30 -8.94 -4.55
CA GLY A 121 10.40 -9.83 -4.18
C GLY A 121 9.91 -11.25 -3.84
N LEU A 122 8.88 -11.73 -4.54
CA LEU A 122 8.36 -13.10 -4.45
C LEU A 122 9.02 -13.99 -5.51
N THR A 123 9.27 -15.25 -5.16
CA THR A 123 9.83 -16.27 -6.07
C THR A 123 8.78 -17.21 -6.63
N GLN A 124 7.60 -17.26 -6.02
CA GLN A 124 6.47 -18.10 -6.45
C GLN A 124 5.35 -17.23 -7.02
N GLU A 125 4.73 -17.69 -8.09
CA GLU A 125 3.61 -17.00 -8.76
C GLU A 125 2.27 -17.22 -8.03
N GLU A 126 2.14 -18.29 -7.25
CA GLU A 126 0.91 -18.61 -6.55
C GLU A 126 1.03 -18.31 -5.05
N THR A 127 0.07 -17.56 -4.52
CA THR A 127 0.06 -17.11 -3.12
C THR A 127 -1.35 -17.15 -2.55
N THR A 128 -1.46 -17.34 -1.24
CA THR A 128 -2.70 -17.01 -0.52
C THR A 128 -2.81 -15.50 -0.30
N PRO A 129 -4.02 -14.94 -0.08
CA PRO A 129 -4.17 -13.52 0.26
C PRO A 129 -3.34 -13.08 1.48
N ASN A 130 -3.19 -13.94 2.49
CA ASN A 130 -2.37 -13.64 3.67
C ASN A 130 -0.89 -13.56 3.34
N GLU A 131 -0.37 -14.47 2.51
CA GLU A 131 1.02 -14.41 2.04
C GLU A 131 1.27 -13.16 1.19
N LEU A 132 0.32 -12.80 0.32
CA LEU A 132 0.41 -11.60 -0.50
C LEU A 132 0.41 -10.31 0.36
N MET A 133 -0.48 -10.18 1.34
CA MET A 133 -0.49 -9.04 2.26
C MET A 133 0.83 -8.94 3.06
N ARG A 134 1.37 -10.07 3.53
CA ARG A 134 2.70 -10.10 4.17
C ARG A 134 3.80 -9.65 3.21
N ALA A 135 3.73 -10.07 1.94
CA ALA A 135 4.69 -9.67 0.92
C ALA A 135 4.63 -8.16 0.64
N ILE A 136 3.43 -7.57 0.62
CA ILE A 136 3.23 -6.12 0.48
C ILE A 136 3.87 -5.36 1.65
N LEU A 137 3.63 -5.79 2.88
CA LEU A 137 4.23 -5.16 4.07
C LEU A 137 5.77 -5.26 4.07
N LYS A 138 6.32 -6.29 3.42
CA LYS A 138 7.76 -6.50 3.25
C LYS A 138 8.28 -5.98 1.93
N ALA A 139 7.48 -5.34 1.08
CA ALA A 139 7.91 -4.94 -0.25
C ALA A 139 9.03 -3.88 -0.17
N PRO A 140 10.01 -3.91 -1.10
CA PRO A 140 10.94 -2.81 -1.23
C PRO A 140 10.19 -1.61 -1.82
N ALA A 141 10.00 -0.56 -1.03
CA ALA A 141 9.34 0.68 -1.46
C ALA A 141 9.94 1.88 -0.74
N ASP A 142 9.58 3.09 -1.13
CA ASP A 142 10.04 4.29 -0.44
C ASP A 142 9.16 4.59 0.79
N LEU A 143 7.85 4.41 0.68
CA LEU A 143 6.86 4.72 1.71
C LEU A 143 5.93 3.53 1.99
N LEU A 144 5.67 3.24 3.26
CA LEU A 144 4.52 2.44 3.70
C LEU A 144 3.48 3.35 4.36
N TRP A 145 2.34 3.59 3.71
CA TRP A 145 1.30 4.47 4.24
C TRP A 145 0.20 3.72 4.99
N PHE A 146 0.05 4.03 6.28
CA PHE A 146 -1.00 3.47 7.14
C PHE A 146 -2.25 4.35 7.13
N GLY A 147 -3.29 3.94 6.41
CA GLY A 147 -4.62 4.54 6.49
C GLY A 147 -5.71 3.62 7.07
N GLY A 148 -5.42 2.32 7.22
CA GLY A 148 -6.29 1.31 7.81
C GLY A 148 -6.08 1.13 9.31
N ILE A 149 -6.99 0.39 9.94
CA ILE A 149 -6.98 0.10 11.38
C ILE A 149 -6.34 -1.27 11.61
N GLY A 150 -5.37 -1.34 12.50
CA GLY A 150 -4.78 -2.61 12.97
C GLY A 150 -3.29 -2.51 13.29
N THR A 151 -2.80 -3.51 13.99
CA THR A 151 -1.38 -3.66 14.35
C THR A 151 -0.73 -4.66 13.40
N TYR A 152 -0.18 -4.15 12.29
CA TYR A 152 0.44 -4.96 11.22
C TYR A 152 1.94 -5.17 11.40
N ILE A 153 2.57 -4.37 12.25
CA ILE A 153 4.00 -4.40 12.55
C ILE A 153 4.16 -4.52 14.06
N ARG A 154 5.01 -5.45 14.49
CA ARG A 154 5.44 -5.59 15.90
C ARG A 154 6.94 -5.40 16.06
N ALA A 155 7.35 -5.09 17.29
CA ALA A 155 8.78 -5.12 17.63
C ALA A 155 9.34 -6.55 17.54
N PRO A 156 10.66 -6.72 17.29
CA PRO A 156 11.28 -8.06 17.25
C PRO A 156 11.09 -8.88 18.52
N GLN A 157 11.06 -8.23 19.69
CA GLN A 157 10.93 -8.85 21.00
C GLN A 157 9.47 -9.10 21.41
N GLU A 158 8.54 -8.43 20.75
CA GLU A 158 7.10 -8.55 21.00
C GLU A 158 6.57 -9.78 20.24
N ASN A 159 5.71 -10.58 20.85
CA ASN A 159 5.00 -11.67 20.20
C ASN A 159 3.61 -11.25 19.72
N ASN A 160 2.92 -12.14 18.98
CA ASN A 160 1.62 -11.77 18.42
C ASN A 160 0.53 -11.50 19.48
N ALA A 161 0.57 -12.19 20.62
CA ALA A 161 -0.41 -11.99 21.68
C ALA A 161 -0.22 -10.63 22.37
N GLU A 162 1.02 -10.17 22.52
CA GLU A 162 1.36 -8.89 23.15
C GLU A 162 0.88 -7.68 22.33
N ALA A 163 0.95 -7.76 20.99
CA ALA A 163 0.51 -6.67 20.11
C ALA A 163 -1.02 -6.47 20.06
N GLY A 164 -1.81 -7.33 20.72
CA GLY A 164 -3.21 -7.06 21.06
C GLY A 164 -4.23 -7.08 19.91
N ASP A 165 -3.85 -7.52 18.70
CA ASP A 165 -4.71 -7.49 17.51
C ASP A 165 -4.77 -8.84 16.77
N ARG A 166 -5.51 -9.79 17.34
CA ARG A 166 -5.61 -11.17 16.81
C ARG A 166 -6.08 -11.24 15.36
N ALA A 167 -6.86 -10.26 14.89
CA ALA A 167 -7.38 -10.25 13.53
C ALA A 167 -6.27 -10.14 12.47
N ASN A 168 -5.12 -9.55 12.85
CA ASN A 168 -3.98 -9.34 11.97
C ASN A 168 -2.79 -10.27 12.26
N ASP A 169 -2.90 -11.21 13.19
CA ASP A 169 -1.79 -12.11 13.57
C ASP A 169 -1.23 -12.90 12.38
N SER A 170 -2.08 -13.36 11.47
CA SER A 170 -1.68 -14.13 10.29
C SER A 170 -0.85 -13.31 9.29
N ILE A 171 -1.05 -11.99 9.26
CA ILE A 171 -0.38 -11.08 8.32
C ILE A 171 0.65 -10.17 8.98
N ARG A 172 0.71 -10.13 10.32
CA ARG A 172 1.67 -9.31 11.06
C ARG A 172 3.11 -9.69 10.72
N ILE A 173 3.94 -8.67 10.56
CA ILE A 173 5.37 -8.80 10.32
C ILE A 173 6.17 -8.16 11.46
N THR A 174 7.46 -8.48 11.53
CA THR A 174 8.37 -7.82 12.45
C THR A 174 8.89 -6.54 11.82
N ALA A 175 9.11 -5.48 12.59
CA ALA A 175 9.68 -4.22 12.09
C ALA A 175 11.03 -4.40 11.36
N SER A 176 11.84 -5.38 11.76
CA SER A 176 13.10 -5.73 11.08
C SER A 176 12.92 -6.31 9.67
N ASP A 177 11.70 -6.74 9.31
CA ASP A 177 11.39 -7.26 7.98
C ASP A 177 11.00 -6.14 6.99
N LEU A 178 10.82 -4.91 7.48
CA LEU A 178 10.47 -3.76 6.64
C LEU A 178 11.63 -3.45 5.68
N ARG A 179 11.28 -3.22 4.41
CA ARG A 179 12.21 -2.78 3.38
C ARG A 179 11.84 -1.40 2.82
N VAL A 180 11.03 -0.65 3.58
CA VAL A 180 10.66 0.73 3.26
C VAL A 180 11.59 1.73 3.94
N LYS A 181 11.70 2.93 3.36
CA LYS A 181 12.51 4.01 3.93
C LYS A 181 11.73 4.83 4.95
N VAL A 182 10.43 5.01 4.75
CA VAL A 182 9.53 5.78 5.62
C VAL A 182 8.25 4.98 5.88
N VAL A 183 7.75 5.07 7.12
CA VAL A 183 6.45 4.55 7.56
C VAL A 183 5.60 5.71 8.06
#